data_AF-A0A2C9DAD0-F1
#
_entry.id   AF-A0A2C9DAD0-F1
#
_cell.length_a   1.000
_cell.length_b   1.000
_cell.length_c   1.000
_cell.angle_alpha   90.00
_cell.angle_beta   90.00
_cell.angle_gamma   90.00
#
_symmetry.space_group_name_H-M   'P 1'
#
loop_
_entity.id
_entity.type
_entity.pdbx_description
1 polymer ?
#
loop_
_entity_poly.entity_id
_entity_poly.type
_entity_poly.pdbx_seq_one_letter_code
_entity_poly.pdbx_strand_id
1 'polypeptide(L)'
;MARALSNDLRSRVLQASSEGPSARQAAARFEVGISPAIRWIGRAKLGERSARAQGWRRGSCLGPHEAFVFGMIEAQKDITPDETVIRLDDDVGIRIGRRATTA
;
A
#
# COMPACT_ATOMS: atom_id res chain seq x y z
N MET A 1 -5.00 5.80 -9.97
CA MET A 1 -6.44 5.93 -10.33
C MET A 1 -7.26 4.65 -10.11
N ALA A 2 -6.73 3.44 -10.29
CA ALA A 2 -7.51 2.17 -10.17
C ALA A 2 -8.12 1.88 -8.77
N ARG A 3 -7.62 2.50 -7.70
CA ARG A 3 -8.01 2.20 -6.30
C ARG A 3 -9.43 2.69 -5.95
N ALA A 4 -9.79 3.89 -6.39
CA ALA A 4 -11.10 4.50 -6.09
C ALA A 4 -12.22 3.74 -6.80
N LEU A 5 -12.03 3.43 -8.09
CA LEU A 5 -12.96 2.64 -8.89
C LEU A 5 -13.16 1.23 -8.31
N SER A 6 -12.09 0.60 -7.78
CA SER A 6 -12.18 -0.73 -7.18
C SER A 6 -12.97 -0.77 -5.85
N ASN A 7 -12.83 0.24 -5.00
CA ASN A 7 -13.58 0.32 -3.74
C ASN A 7 -15.06 0.69 -3.96
N ASP A 8 -15.33 1.60 -4.90
CA ASP A 8 -16.69 1.95 -5.30
C ASP A 8 -17.43 0.72 -5.85
N LEU A 9 -16.83 0.03 -6.82
CA LEU A 9 -17.39 -1.20 -7.42
C LEU A 9 -17.71 -2.26 -6.37
N ARG A 10 -16.80 -2.47 -5.41
CA ARG A 10 -17.02 -3.39 -4.29
C ARG A 10 -18.18 -2.96 -3.41
N SER A 11 -18.30 -1.67 -3.10
CA SER A 11 -19.38 -1.12 -2.27
C SER A 11 -20.74 -1.33 -2.94
N ARG A 12 -20.83 -1.10 -4.25
CA ARG A 12 -22.05 -1.32 -5.03
C ARG A 12 -22.45 -2.80 -5.11
N VAL A 13 -21.49 -3.70 -5.29
CA VAL A 13 -21.73 -5.16 -5.22
C VAL A 13 -22.22 -5.60 -3.84
N LEU A 14 -21.62 -5.07 -2.77
CA LEU A 14 -22.02 -5.39 -1.39
C LEU A 14 -23.43 -4.87 -1.07
N GLN A 15 -23.74 -3.64 -1.45
CA GLN A 15 -25.07 -3.06 -1.28
C GLN A 15 -26.13 -3.88 -2.01
N ALA A 16 -25.90 -4.19 -3.29
CA ALA A 16 -26.82 -5.02 -4.04
C ALA A 16 -27.00 -6.39 -3.38
N SER A 17 -25.93 -7.03 -2.88
CA SER A 17 -26.05 -8.34 -2.21
C SER A 17 -26.83 -8.29 -0.89
N SER A 18 -26.90 -7.13 -0.21
CA SER A 18 -27.70 -6.97 1.01
C SER A 18 -29.20 -6.76 0.74
N GLU A 19 -29.56 -6.32 -0.47
CA GLU A 19 -30.95 -6.04 -0.88
C GLU A 19 -31.71 -7.30 -1.36
N GLY A 20 -31.16 -8.50 -1.17
CA GLY A 20 -31.80 -9.78 -1.52
C GLY A 20 -31.18 -10.61 -2.67
N PRO A 21 -30.54 -10.06 -3.72
CA PRO A 21 -29.98 -10.89 -4.78
C PRO A 21 -28.77 -11.70 -4.32
N SER A 22 -28.65 -12.92 -4.85
CA SER A 22 -27.52 -13.81 -4.59
C SER A 22 -26.20 -13.21 -5.11
N ALA A 23 -25.06 -13.66 -4.57
CA ALA A 23 -23.73 -13.23 -5.01
C ALA A 23 -23.53 -13.33 -6.54
N ARG A 24 -24.17 -14.32 -7.18
CA ARG A 24 -24.14 -14.53 -8.63
C ARG A 24 -24.91 -13.45 -9.39
N GLN A 25 -26.07 -13.03 -8.88
CA GLN A 25 -26.87 -11.96 -9.47
C GLN A 25 -26.18 -10.60 -9.32
N ALA A 26 -25.57 -10.33 -8.15
CA ALA A 26 -24.77 -9.13 -7.95
C ALA A 26 -23.54 -9.10 -8.88
N ALA A 27 -22.85 -10.23 -9.05
CA ALA A 27 -21.74 -10.37 -9.99
C ALA A 27 -22.16 -10.05 -11.44
N ALA A 28 -23.28 -10.61 -11.90
CA ALA A 28 -23.82 -10.33 -13.24
C ALA A 28 -24.22 -8.86 -13.42
N ARG A 29 -24.84 -8.23 -12.42
CA ARG A 29 -25.28 -6.82 -12.47
C ARG A 29 -24.12 -5.83 -12.63
N PHE A 30 -22.95 -6.16 -12.08
CA PHE A 30 -21.77 -5.28 -12.09
C PHE A 30 -20.64 -5.80 -12.98
N GLU A 31 -20.90 -6.83 -13.79
CA GLU A 31 -19.93 -7.45 -14.70
C GLU A 31 -18.62 -7.89 -13.99
N VAL A 32 -18.75 -8.34 -12.75
CA VAL A 32 -17.64 -8.86 -11.94
C VAL A 32 -17.66 -10.38 -11.95
N GLY A 33 -16.49 -11.02 -11.89
CA GLY A 33 -16.42 -12.47 -11.71
C GLY A 33 -17.16 -12.95 -10.44
N ILE A 34 -17.79 -14.13 -10.51
CA ILE A 34 -18.55 -14.69 -9.37
C ILE A 34 -17.62 -14.91 -8.15
N SER A 35 -16.41 -15.41 -8.37
CA SER A 35 -15.42 -15.67 -7.31
C SER A 35 -15.03 -14.43 -6.51
N PRO A 36 -14.65 -13.27 -7.13
CA PRO A 36 -14.41 -12.05 -6.38
C PRO A 36 -15.66 -11.55 -5.65
N ALA A 37 -16.86 -11.61 -6.24
CA ALA A 37 -18.10 -11.20 -5.57
C ALA A 37 -18.36 -12.00 -4.27
N ILE A 38 -18.24 -13.34 -4.33
CA ILE A 38 -18.35 -14.20 -3.14
C ILE A 38 -17.31 -13.82 -2.08
N ARG A 39 -16.05 -13.62 -2.49
CA ARG A 39 -14.96 -13.21 -1.59
C ARG A 39 -15.25 -11.86 -0.93
N TRP A 40 -15.83 -10.92 -1.65
CA TRP A 40 -16.16 -9.60 -1.13
C TRP A 40 -17.27 -9.68 -0.09
N ILE A 41 -18.36 -10.40 -0.40
CA ILE A 41 -19.49 -10.61 0.51
C ILE A 41 -19.04 -11.34 1.79
N GLY A 42 -18.26 -12.41 1.67
CA GLY A 42 -17.75 -13.14 2.83
C GLY A 42 -16.89 -12.27 3.75
N ARG A 43 -16.05 -11.40 3.18
CA ARG A 43 -15.22 -10.47 3.97
C ARG A 43 -16.00 -9.31 4.57
N ALA A 44 -17.03 -8.81 3.88
CA ALA A 44 -17.89 -7.76 4.42
C ALA A 44 -18.64 -8.23 5.68
N LYS A 45 -18.98 -9.52 5.77
CA LYS A 45 -19.52 -10.15 7.00
C LYS A 45 -18.54 -10.12 8.17
N LEU A 46 -17.23 -10.09 7.88
CA LEU A 46 -16.16 -9.95 8.88
C LEU A 46 -15.80 -8.47 9.17
N GLY A 47 -16.57 -7.50 8.63
CA GLY A 47 -16.30 -6.07 8.77
C GLY A 47 -15.35 -5.48 7.73
N GLU A 48 -14.73 -6.29 6.87
CA GLU A 48 -13.80 -5.83 5.84
C GLU A 48 -14.51 -5.46 4.52
N ARG A 49 -14.98 -4.21 4.45
CA ARG A 49 -15.69 -3.69 3.28
C ARG A 49 -14.78 -3.09 2.21
N SER A 50 -13.60 -2.62 2.56
CA SER A 50 -12.64 -2.01 1.62
C SER A 50 -11.61 -3.01 1.10
N ALA A 51 -10.99 -2.69 -0.05
CA ALA A 51 -9.85 -3.43 -0.53
C ALA A 51 -8.64 -3.23 0.40
N ARG A 52 -8.03 -4.34 0.82
CA ARG A 52 -6.74 -4.31 1.55
C ARG A 52 -5.68 -3.57 0.74
N ALA A 53 -4.67 -3.04 1.42
CA ALA A 53 -3.46 -2.53 0.79
C ALA A 53 -2.95 -3.51 -0.30
N GLN A 54 -3.08 -3.12 -1.57
CA GLN A 54 -2.44 -3.81 -2.69
C GLN A 54 -1.02 -3.27 -2.87
N GLY A 55 -0.08 -4.15 -3.18
CA GLY A 55 1.33 -3.82 -3.39
C GLY A 55 2.18 -3.83 -2.12
N TRP A 56 3.49 -3.73 -2.32
CA TRP A 56 4.48 -3.61 -1.25
C TRP A 56 4.33 -2.25 -0.54
N ARG A 57 3.95 -2.27 0.74
CA ARG A 57 3.96 -1.10 1.62
C ARG A 57 4.91 -1.31 2.79
N ARG A 58 6.16 -1.65 2.53
CA ARG A 58 7.20 -1.38 3.53
C ARG A 58 7.70 0.02 3.18
N GLY A 59 7.59 0.96 4.10
CA GLY A 59 8.29 2.24 3.96
C GLY A 59 9.79 1.98 3.75
N SER A 60 10.53 2.99 3.29
CA SER A 60 11.98 2.89 3.28
C SER A 60 12.46 2.48 4.68
N CYS A 61 13.48 1.64 4.76
CA CYS A 61 14.16 1.34 6.03
C CYS A 61 14.71 2.61 6.71
N LEU A 62 14.82 3.70 5.95
CA LEU A 62 15.19 5.03 6.42
C LEU A 62 14.04 5.82 7.07
N GLY A 63 12.79 5.35 7.01
CA GLY A 63 11.64 6.08 7.57
C GLY A 63 11.83 6.52 9.03
N PRO A 64 12.31 5.65 9.93
CA PRO A 64 12.60 6.05 11.31
C PRO A 64 13.79 7.03 11.45
N HIS A 65 14.61 7.19 10.42
CA HIS A 65 15.85 7.99 10.41
C HIS A 65 15.78 9.16 9.42
N GLU A 66 14.57 9.51 8.98
CA GLU A 66 14.32 10.56 7.99
C GLU A 66 14.96 11.89 8.40
N ALA A 67 14.78 12.31 9.66
CA ALA A 67 15.37 13.54 10.18
C ALA A 67 16.91 13.54 10.16
N PHE A 68 17.54 12.38 10.39
CA PHE A 68 19.00 12.25 10.33
C PHE A 68 19.50 12.40 8.89
N VAL A 69 18.84 11.74 7.94
CA VAL A 69 19.18 11.84 6.51
C VAL A 69 19.01 13.29 6.02
N PHE A 70 17.91 13.96 6.38
CA PHE A 70 17.71 15.37 6.04
C PHE A 70 18.75 16.30 6.66
N GLY A 71 19.09 16.10 7.95
CA GLY A 71 20.12 16.91 8.61
C GLY A 71 21.50 16.75 7.95
N MET A 72 21.84 15.53 7.52
CA MET A 72 23.08 15.24 6.80
C MET A 72 23.13 15.94 5.42
N ILE A 73 22.04 15.89 4.65
CA ILE A 73 21.93 16.56 3.34
C ILE A 73 21.97 18.09 3.50
N GLU A 74 21.34 18.64 4.53
CA GLU A 74 21.40 20.10 4.78
C GLU A 74 22.80 20.55 5.21
N ALA A 75 23.52 19.73 5.98
CA ALA A 75 24.91 20.00 6.37
C ALA A 75 25.88 19.90 5.18
N GLN A 76 25.62 18.99 4.24
CA GLN A 76 26.43 18.79 3.03
C GLN A 76 25.53 18.53 1.82
N LYS A 77 25.23 19.60 1.08
CA LYS A 77 24.28 19.55 -0.05
C LYS A 77 24.71 18.66 -1.22
N ASP A 78 26.02 18.41 -1.36
CA ASP A 78 26.59 17.55 -2.41
C ASP A 78 27.00 16.16 -1.90
N ILE A 79 26.44 15.69 -0.78
CA ILE A 79 26.75 14.36 -0.25
C ILE A 79 26.32 13.27 -1.23
N THR A 80 27.24 12.36 -1.54
CA THR A 80 26.99 11.27 -2.48
C THR A 80 26.22 10.12 -1.82
N PRO A 81 25.49 9.31 -2.60
CA PRO A 81 24.82 8.11 -2.09
C PRO A 81 25.73 7.15 -1.34
N ASP A 82 26.99 7.00 -1.77
CA ASP A 82 27.96 6.11 -1.11
C ASP A 82 28.43 6.69 0.24
N GLU A 83 28.62 8.00 0.33
CA GLU A 83 28.92 8.69 1.60
C GLU A 83 27.74 8.61 2.58
N THR A 84 26.50 8.77 2.10
CA THR A 84 25.32 8.59 2.96
C THR A 84 25.21 7.17 3.53
N VAL A 85 25.59 6.13 2.76
CA VAL A 85 25.58 4.74 3.26
C VAL A 85 26.61 4.55 4.36
N ILE A 86 27.83 5.06 4.18
CA ILE A 86 28.89 4.98 5.20
C ILE A 86 28.44 5.66 6.49
N ARG A 87 27.94 6.89 6.40
CA ARG A 87 27.49 7.63 7.58
C ARG A 87 26.31 7.00 8.30
N LEU A 88 25.40 6.35 7.56
CA LEU A 88 24.29 5.62 8.16
C LEU A 88 24.78 4.38 8.92
N ASP A 89 25.85 3.73 8.48
CA ASP A 89 26.49 2.63 9.21
C ASP A 89 27.24 3.14 10.44
N ASP A 90 28.05 4.19 10.28
CA ASP A 90 28.91 4.72 11.35
C ASP A 90 28.13 5.43 12.46
N ASP A 91 27.21 6.34 12.10
CA ASP A 91 26.52 7.21 13.07
C ASP A 91 25.25 6.56 13.62
N VAL A 92 24.63 5.64 12.88
CA VAL A 92 23.29 5.08 13.21
C VAL A 92 23.27 3.54 13.22
N GLY A 93 24.33 2.87 12.75
CA GLY A 93 24.43 1.39 12.74
C GLY A 93 23.56 0.71 11.66
N ILE A 94 23.13 1.46 10.63
CA ILE A 94 22.22 0.97 9.59
C ILE A 94 22.98 0.61 8.33
N ARG A 95 23.11 -0.70 8.07
CA ARG A 95 23.68 -1.22 6.83
C ARG A 95 22.64 -1.31 5.73
N ILE A 96 22.75 -0.43 4.75
CA ILE A 96 21.90 -0.43 3.56
C ILE A 96 22.75 -0.36 2.29
N GLY A 97 22.22 -0.86 1.18
CA GLY A 97 22.88 -0.69 -0.12
C GLY A 97 22.61 0.69 -0.71
N ARG A 98 23.51 1.19 -1.57
CA ARG A 98 23.39 2.47 -2.31
C ARG A 98 22.00 2.77 -2.89
N ARG A 99 21.31 1.75 -3.42
CA ARG A 99 19.97 1.91 -4.01
C ARG A 99 18.89 2.32 -3.01
N ALA A 100 19.13 2.16 -1.70
CA ALA A 100 18.19 2.57 -0.66
C ALA A 100 18.27 4.07 -0.33
N THR A 101 19.37 4.74 -0.71
CA THR A 101 19.56 6.20 -0.55
C THR A 101 19.21 6.99 -1.82
N THR A 102 19.14 6.32 -2.98
CA THR A 102 18.65 6.90 -4.25
C THR A 102 17.15 6.65 -4.40
N ALA A 103 16.30 7.58 -3.97
CA ALA A 103 14.84 7.53 -4.14
C ALA A 103 14.34 8.65 -5.06
#